data_AF-A0A7I7Q1B6-F1
#
_entry.id   AF-A0A7I7Q1B6-F1
#
_cell.length_a   1.000
_cell.length_b   1.000
_cell.length_c   1.000
_cell.angle_alpha   90.00
_cell.angle_beta   90.00
_cell.angle_gamma   90.00
#
_symmetry.space_group_name_H-M   'P 1'
#
loop_
_entity.id
_entity.type
_entity.pdbx_description
1 polymer ?
#
loop_
_entity_poly.entity_id
_entity_poly.type
_entity_poly.pdbx_seq_one_letter_code
_entity_poly.pdbx_strand_id
1 'polypeptide(L)'
;MSIELVANVGKLKDVVAGLQYKPEDLANGASDLIEEVQNTKITGEEEAFSHIDLVDFSGNVEGAQQAYASLRPGLEKIDANLVNQIDQQFRAVLTVLDGYRDPSALGGYRTYTPALQASDAPKLTAVIQPLHQSLSTVAQKVVSPN
;
A
#
# COMPACT_ATOMS: atom_id res chain seq x y z
N MET A 1 5.89 -26.24 -7.89
CA MET A 1 6.20 -24.85 -7.51
C MET A 1 5.74 -23.85 -8.58
N SER A 2 6.28 -23.79 -9.81
CA SER A 2 5.80 -22.81 -10.83
C SER A 2 4.39 -23.10 -11.39
N ILE A 3 4.07 -24.37 -11.68
CA ILE A 3 2.77 -24.76 -12.24
C ILE A 3 1.63 -24.50 -11.24
N GLU A 4 1.88 -24.79 -9.96
CA GLU A 4 0.92 -24.56 -8.89
C GLU A 4 0.66 -23.07 -8.66
N LEU A 5 1.71 -22.23 -8.69
CA LEU A 5 1.55 -20.79 -8.62
C LEU A 5 0.67 -20.26 -9.77
N VAL A 6 0.93 -20.67 -11.01
CA VAL A 6 0.11 -20.27 -12.18
C VAL A 6 -1.34 -20.72 -12.02
N ALA A 7 -1.56 -21.95 -11.56
CA ALA A 7 -2.90 -22.46 -11.30
C ALA A 7 -3.64 -21.64 -10.22
N ASN A 8 -2.95 -21.31 -9.12
CA ASN A 8 -3.53 -20.51 -8.03
C ASN A 8 -3.82 -19.07 -8.45
N VAL A 9 -2.97 -18.44 -9.27
CA VAL A 9 -3.24 -17.11 -9.84
C VAL A 9 -4.43 -17.15 -10.79
N GLY A 10 -4.57 -18.21 -11.60
CA GLY A 10 -5.75 -18.42 -12.44
C GLY A 10 -7.03 -18.53 -11.61
N LYS A 11 -7.00 -19.35 -10.54
CA LYS A 11 -8.11 -19.48 -9.61
C LYS A 11 -8.45 -18.16 -8.91
N LEU A 12 -7.44 -17.40 -8.47
CA LEU A 12 -7.64 -16.09 -7.85
C LEU A 12 -8.40 -15.15 -8.79
N LYS A 13 -7.96 -15.05 -10.05
CA LYS A 13 -8.62 -14.25 -11.09
C LYS A 13 -10.11 -14.61 -11.24
N ASP A 14 -10.42 -15.90 -11.31
CA ASP A 14 -11.81 -16.36 -11.49
C ASP A 14 -12.68 -16.06 -10.27
N VAL A 15 -12.14 -16.19 -9.06
CA VAL A 15 -12.86 -15.90 -7.81
C VAL A 15 -13.15 -14.41 -7.68
N VAL A 16 -12.15 -13.55 -7.85
CA VAL A 16 -12.32 -12.09 -7.63
C VAL A 16 -13.27 -11.44 -8.63
N ALA A 17 -13.41 -12.00 -9.84
CA ALA A 17 -14.34 -11.49 -10.85
C ALA A 17 -15.81 -11.56 -10.43
N GLY A 18 -16.16 -12.46 -9.50
CA GLY A 18 -17.51 -12.63 -8.97
C GLY A 18 -17.78 -11.89 -7.66
N LEU A 19 -16.78 -11.26 -7.06
CA LEU A 19 -16.93 -10.60 -5.76
C LEU A 19 -17.55 -9.21 -5.91
N GLN A 20 -18.35 -8.84 -4.92
CA GLN A 20 -18.85 -7.48 -4.75
C GLN A 20 -18.20 -6.88 -3.51
N TYR A 21 -17.69 -5.67 -3.65
CA TYR A 21 -17.02 -4.96 -2.58
C TYR A 21 -17.86 -3.76 -2.15
N LYS A 22 -18.02 -3.61 -0.85
CA LYS A 22 -18.61 -2.42 -0.25
C LYS A 22 -17.55 -1.32 -0.10
N PRO A 23 -17.97 -0.05 0.06
CA PRO A 23 -17.02 1.04 0.31
C PRO A 23 -16.11 0.79 1.51
N GLU A 24 -16.66 0.25 2.61
CA GLU A 24 -15.88 -0.09 3.80
C GLU A 24 -14.86 -1.22 3.58
N ASP A 25 -15.12 -2.16 2.66
CA ASP A 25 -14.17 -3.22 2.32
C ASP A 25 -12.92 -2.62 1.64
N LEU A 26 -13.13 -1.69 0.71
CA LEU A 26 -12.04 -0.96 0.05
C LEU A 26 -11.25 -0.10 1.03
N ALA A 27 -11.95 0.54 1.98
CA ALA A 27 -11.30 1.39 2.99
C ALA A 27 -10.42 0.57 3.92
N ASN A 28 -10.92 -0.57 4.41
CA ASN A 28 -10.15 -1.49 5.25
C ASN A 28 -8.96 -2.06 4.47
N GLY A 29 -9.19 -2.56 3.23
CA GLY A 29 -8.09 -3.08 2.40
C GLY A 29 -7.00 -2.04 2.12
N ALA A 30 -7.34 -0.77 1.92
CA ALA A 30 -6.35 0.30 1.79
C ALA A 30 -5.54 0.50 3.08
N SER A 31 -6.19 0.45 4.25
CA SER A 31 -5.51 0.54 5.55
C SER A 31 -4.58 -0.65 5.78
N ASP A 32 -5.07 -1.86 5.53
CA ASP A 32 -4.35 -3.13 5.74
C ASP A 32 -3.08 -3.20 4.89
N LEU A 33 -3.14 -2.76 3.62
CA LEU A 33 -1.97 -2.68 2.75
C LEU A 33 -0.87 -1.77 3.33
N ILE A 34 -1.24 -0.63 3.93
CA ILE A 34 -0.27 0.29 4.52
C ILE A 34 0.22 -0.21 5.90
N GLU A 35 -0.63 -0.93 6.65
CA GLU A 35 -0.22 -1.64 7.86
C GLU A 35 0.82 -2.73 7.55
N GLU A 36 0.60 -3.52 6.50
CA GLU A 36 1.52 -4.57 6.06
C GLU A 36 2.91 -4.00 5.73
N VAL A 37 2.95 -2.83 5.08
CA VAL A 37 4.20 -2.10 4.81
C VAL A 37 4.96 -1.80 6.11
N GLN A 38 4.26 -1.37 7.17
CA GLN A 38 4.87 -1.08 8.47
C GLN A 38 5.46 -2.33 9.11
N ASN A 39 4.74 -3.44 9.01
CA ASN A 39 5.07 -4.64 9.77
C ASN A 39 6.18 -5.48 9.13
N THR A 40 6.26 -5.52 7.79
CA THR A 40 7.11 -6.49 7.08
C THR A 40 8.04 -5.87 6.04
N LYS A 41 7.57 -4.89 5.25
CA LYS A 41 8.37 -4.33 4.15
C LYS A 41 9.42 -3.34 4.65
N ILE A 42 9.09 -2.52 5.65
CA ILE A 42 10.06 -1.59 6.27
C ILE A 42 11.16 -2.35 7.04
N THR A 43 10.81 -3.47 7.67
CA THR A 43 11.76 -4.33 8.38
C THR A 43 12.60 -5.20 7.44
N GLY A 44 12.22 -5.33 6.17
CA GLY A 44 12.93 -6.15 5.19
C GLY A 44 12.71 -7.66 5.38
N GLU A 45 11.62 -8.05 6.05
CA GLU A 45 11.31 -9.44 6.37
C GLU A 45 10.56 -10.16 5.24
N GLU A 46 9.97 -9.42 4.31
CA GLU A 46 9.19 -9.97 3.20
C GLU A 46 10.09 -10.73 2.22
N GLU A 47 11.17 -10.09 1.80
CA GLU A 47 12.04 -10.57 0.73
C GLU A 47 13.42 -10.93 1.26
N ALA A 48 13.45 -11.88 2.21
CA ALA A 48 14.66 -12.29 2.96
C ALA A 48 15.85 -12.73 2.10
N PHE A 49 15.63 -13.11 0.83
CA PHE A 49 16.68 -13.54 -0.09
C PHE A 49 16.95 -12.53 -1.21
N SER A 50 15.91 -11.95 -1.80
CA SER A 50 16.02 -11.10 -2.99
C SER A 50 16.24 -9.63 -2.63
N HIS A 51 15.81 -9.22 -1.43
CA HIS A 51 15.84 -7.85 -0.92
C HIS A 51 15.16 -6.85 -1.86
N ILE A 52 14.04 -7.25 -2.48
CA ILE A 52 13.22 -6.38 -3.32
C ILE A 52 12.04 -5.76 -2.54
N ASP A 53 12.09 -5.69 -1.21
CA ASP A 53 10.99 -5.22 -0.35
C ASP A 53 10.44 -3.83 -0.74
N LEU A 54 11.26 -2.97 -1.35
CA LEU A 54 10.81 -1.65 -1.86
C LEU A 54 9.86 -1.77 -3.07
N VAL A 55 9.95 -2.86 -3.83
CA VAL A 55 9.00 -3.20 -4.90
C VAL A 55 7.64 -3.53 -4.29
N ASP A 56 7.61 -4.40 -3.27
CA ASP A 56 6.36 -4.78 -2.59
C ASP A 56 5.76 -3.62 -1.80
N PHE A 57 6.60 -2.82 -1.14
CA PHE A 57 6.21 -1.56 -0.52
C PHE A 57 5.49 -0.68 -1.54
N SER A 58 6.13 -0.41 -2.68
CA SER A 58 5.53 0.42 -3.73
C SER A 58 4.22 -0.17 -4.24
N GLY A 59 4.14 -1.49 -4.39
CA GLY A 59 2.92 -2.18 -4.81
C GLY A 59 1.78 -2.03 -3.80
N ASN A 60 2.06 -2.17 -2.51
CA ASN A 60 1.06 -1.95 -1.46
C ASN A 60 0.58 -0.49 -1.42
N VAL A 61 1.50 0.47 -1.55
CA VAL A 61 1.15 1.90 -1.60
C VAL A 61 0.26 2.21 -2.82
N GLU A 62 0.61 1.68 -3.99
CA GLU A 62 -0.20 1.84 -5.20
C GLU A 62 -1.58 1.22 -5.03
N GLY A 63 -1.67 -0.01 -4.53
CA GLY A 63 -2.94 -0.70 -4.27
C GLY A 63 -3.83 0.08 -3.30
N ALA A 64 -3.26 0.56 -2.19
CA ALA A 64 -3.97 1.40 -1.23
C ALA A 64 -4.44 2.72 -1.86
N GLN A 65 -3.62 3.34 -2.71
CA GLN A 65 -3.99 4.56 -3.41
C GLN A 65 -5.13 4.35 -4.39
N GLN A 66 -5.18 3.22 -5.12
CA GLN A 66 -6.26 2.92 -6.06
C GLN A 66 -7.59 2.61 -5.34
N ALA A 67 -7.53 1.85 -4.24
CA ALA A 67 -8.69 1.61 -3.38
C ALA A 67 -9.22 2.94 -2.81
N TYR A 68 -8.34 3.78 -2.28
CA TYR A 68 -8.69 5.13 -1.81
C TYR A 68 -9.27 6.01 -2.92
N ALA A 69 -8.68 6.02 -4.12
CA ALA A 69 -9.14 6.82 -5.26
C ALA A 69 -10.59 6.49 -5.65
N SER A 70 -11.00 5.22 -5.51
CA SER A 70 -12.37 4.76 -5.75
C SER A 70 -13.36 5.34 -4.73
N LEU A 71 -12.93 5.57 -3.50
CA LEU A 71 -13.73 6.15 -2.41
C LEU A 71 -13.72 7.67 -2.40
N ARG A 72 -12.64 8.28 -2.92
CA ARG A 72 -12.33 9.71 -2.80
C ARG A 72 -13.49 10.63 -3.20
N PRO A 73 -14.25 10.43 -4.31
CA PRO A 73 -15.35 11.33 -4.68
C PRO A 73 -16.50 11.37 -3.67
N GLY A 74 -16.77 10.23 -3.02
CA GLY A 74 -17.76 10.14 -1.94
C GLY A 74 -17.21 10.76 -0.66
N LEU A 75 -15.97 10.39 -0.29
CA LEU A 75 -15.32 10.88 0.91
C LEU A 75 -15.11 12.40 0.90
N GLU A 76 -14.85 13.02 -0.25
CA GLU A 76 -14.73 14.49 -0.38
C GLU A 76 -16.01 15.21 0.07
N LYS A 77 -17.18 14.64 -0.20
CA LYS A 77 -18.48 15.21 0.24
C LYS A 77 -18.71 15.06 1.74
N ILE A 78 -18.05 14.07 2.36
CA ILE A 78 -18.20 13.72 3.77
C ILE A 78 -17.17 14.47 4.62
N ASP A 79 -15.92 14.52 4.17
CA ASP A 79 -14.77 15.07 4.88
C ASP A 79 -13.64 15.48 3.91
N ALA A 80 -13.80 16.65 3.29
CA ALA A 80 -12.80 17.23 2.38
C ALA A 80 -11.44 17.49 3.06
N ASN A 81 -11.42 17.75 4.36
CA ASN A 81 -10.16 17.97 5.11
C ASN A 81 -9.37 16.68 5.20
N LEU A 82 -10.03 15.56 5.54
CA LEU A 82 -9.40 14.25 5.55
C LEU A 82 -8.88 13.86 4.16
N VAL A 83 -9.63 14.16 3.10
CA VAL A 83 -9.17 13.91 1.72
C VAL A 83 -7.89 14.68 1.42
N ASN A 84 -7.86 15.98 1.70
CA ASN A 84 -6.66 16.79 1.50
C ASN A 84 -5.46 16.26 2.30
N GLN A 85 -5.69 15.79 3.53
CA GLN A 85 -4.66 15.20 4.38
C GLN A 85 -4.11 13.90 3.77
N ILE A 86 -4.98 12.96 3.38
CA ILE A 86 -4.58 11.67 2.78
C ILE A 86 -3.84 11.91 1.46
N ASP A 87 -4.31 12.84 0.61
CA ASP A 87 -3.64 13.19 -0.64
C ASP A 87 -2.21 13.74 -0.41
N GLN A 88 -2.01 14.55 0.65
CA GLN A 88 -0.68 15.03 1.02
C GLN A 88 0.21 13.90 1.52
N GLN A 89 -0.33 12.98 2.32
CA GLN A 89 0.41 11.84 2.87
C GLN A 89 0.83 10.84 1.79
N PHE A 90 -0.06 10.49 0.85
CA PHE A 90 0.33 9.68 -0.31
C PHE A 90 1.43 10.36 -1.13
N ARG A 91 1.33 11.67 -1.38
CA ARG A 91 2.40 12.42 -2.07
C ARG A 91 3.73 12.36 -1.32
N ALA A 92 3.71 12.48 0.01
CA ALA A 92 4.92 12.38 0.83
C ALA A 92 5.56 10.99 0.72
N VAL A 93 4.77 9.91 0.82
CA VAL A 93 5.24 8.54 0.64
C VAL A 93 5.84 8.33 -0.75
N LEU A 94 5.11 8.73 -1.81
CA LEU A 94 5.57 8.59 -3.19
C LEU A 94 6.86 9.39 -3.46
N THR A 95 6.99 10.58 -2.89
CA THR A 95 8.21 11.40 -3.01
C THR A 95 9.41 10.72 -2.34
N VAL A 96 9.21 10.11 -1.17
CA VAL A 96 10.27 9.34 -0.51
C VAL A 96 10.62 8.10 -1.32
N LEU A 97 9.63 7.37 -1.83
CA LEU A 97 9.85 6.18 -2.67
C LEU A 97 10.63 6.50 -3.96
N ASP A 98 10.34 7.64 -4.59
CA ASP A 98 11.05 8.07 -5.82
C ASP A 98 12.56 8.17 -5.61
N GLY A 99 13.00 8.58 -4.42
CA GLY A 99 14.43 8.63 -4.04
C GLY A 99 15.13 7.26 -4.02
N TYR A 100 14.39 6.15 -4.07
CA TYR A 100 14.94 4.80 -4.15
C TYR A 100 14.82 4.17 -5.54
N ARG A 101 14.27 4.88 -6.55
CA ARG A 101 14.20 4.35 -7.90
C ARG A 101 15.59 4.10 -8.48
N ASP A 102 15.74 2.94 -9.10
CA ASP A 102 16.94 2.57 -9.85
C ASP A 102 16.50 1.75 -11.08
N PRO A 103 16.53 2.33 -12.29
CA PRO A 103 16.07 1.63 -13.50
C PRO A 103 16.97 0.45 -13.90
N SER A 104 18.17 0.34 -13.32
CA SER A 104 19.07 -0.79 -13.55
C SER A 104 18.84 -1.96 -12.60
N ALA A 105 18.11 -1.73 -11.50
CA ALA A 105 17.81 -2.75 -10.50
C ALA A 105 16.55 -3.56 -10.86
N LEU A 106 16.51 -4.80 -10.36
CA LEU A 106 15.34 -5.67 -10.53
C LEU A 106 14.11 -5.00 -9.87
N GLY A 107 13.02 -4.85 -10.64
CA GLY A 107 11.80 -4.19 -10.15
C GLY A 107 11.88 -2.66 -10.09
N GLY A 108 12.99 -2.05 -10.54
CA GLY A 108 13.11 -0.59 -10.69
C GLY A 108 13.37 0.17 -9.39
N TYR A 109 13.76 -0.52 -8.32
CA TYR A 109 14.10 0.05 -7.02
C TYR A 109 15.45 -0.48 -6.54
N ARG A 110 16.20 0.35 -5.82
CA ARG A 110 17.43 -0.06 -5.13
C ARG A 110 17.14 -1.28 -4.24
N THR A 111 18.04 -2.25 -4.25
CA THR A 111 17.97 -3.41 -3.35
C THR A 111 17.97 -2.96 -1.88
N TYR A 112 17.03 -3.47 -1.08
CA TYR A 112 16.83 -3.10 0.32
C TYR A 112 17.80 -3.84 1.25
N THR A 113 19.10 -3.60 1.03
CA THR A 113 20.17 -4.21 1.83
C THR A 113 20.04 -3.86 3.32
N PRO A 114 20.62 -4.66 4.24
CA PRO A 114 20.62 -4.33 5.68
C PRO A 114 21.19 -2.94 6.01
N ALA A 115 22.17 -2.47 5.24
CA ALA A 115 22.73 -1.12 5.41
C ALA A 115 21.73 -0.02 5.01
N LEU A 116 20.99 -0.22 3.91
CA LEU A 116 19.94 0.70 3.49
C LEU A 116 18.78 0.69 4.49
N GLN A 117 18.31 -0.50 4.89
CA GLN A 117 17.29 -0.67 5.91
C GLN A 117 17.66 0.06 7.21
N ALA A 118 18.86 -0.17 7.75
CA ALA A 118 19.29 0.46 9.00
C ALA A 118 19.34 2.00 8.94
N SER A 119 19.62 2.56 7.77
CA SER A 119 19.72 4.01 7.57
C SER A 119 18.39 4.68 7.21
N ASP A 120 17.48 3.96 6.55
CA ASP A 120 16.32 4.55 5.90
C ASP A 120 14.96 4.06 6.43
N ALA A 121 14.90 2.95 7.18
CA ALA A 121 13.67 2.49 7.83
C ALA A 121 12.96 3.61 8.65
N PRO A 122 13.65 4.43 9.47
CA PRO A 122 13.00 5.54 10.17
C PRO A 122 12.35 6.57 9.24
N LYS A 123 12.94 6.83 8.07
CA LYS A 123 12.41 7.79 7.09
C LYS A 123 11.14 7.25 6.45
N LEU A 124 11.15 5.97 6.08
CA LEU A 124 10.01 5.27 5.51
C LEU A 124 8.85 5.20 6.53
N THR A 125 9.13 4.84 7.79
CA THR A 125 8.13 4.83 8.87
C THR A 125 7.50 6.21 9.07
N ALA A 126 8.30 7.27 9.05
CA ALA A 126 7.82 8.63 9.30
C ALA A 126 6.75 9.09 8.29
N VAL A 127 6.79 8.62 7.04
CA VAL A 127 5.77 8.94 6.02
C VAL A 127 4.62 7.94 5.98
N ILE A 128 4.87 6.67 6.31
CA ILE A 128 3.86 5.62 6.28
C ILE A 128 2.93 5.65 7.49
N GLN A 129 3.45 5.98 8.68
CA GLN A 129 2.65 5.97 9.91
C GLN A 129 1.46 6.95 9.87
N PRO A 130 1.63 8.22 9.43
CA PRO A 130 0.50 9.15 9.33
C PRO A 130 -0.53 8.73 8.26
N LEU A 131 -0.06 8.12 7.17
CA LEU A 131 -0.94 7.61 6.10
C LEU A 131 -1.82 6.48 6.64
N HIS A 132 -1.24 5.50 7.32
CA HIS A 132 -1.98 4.41 7.95
C HIS A 132 -3.02 4.94 8.95
N GLN A 133 -2.61 5.84 9.83
CA GLN A 133 -3.51 6.46 10.82
C GLN A 133 -4.70 7.17 10.17
N SER A 134 -4.52 7.77 9.00
CA SER A 134 -5.59 8.49 8.32
C SER A 134 -6.51 7.51 7.57
N LEU A 135 -5.95 6.52 6.87
CA LEU A 135 -6.70 5.49 6.15
C LEU A 135 -7.56 4.63 7.08
N SER A 136 -7.08 4.29 8.28
CA SER A 136 -7.84 3.50 9.26
C SER A 136 -9.13 4.17 9.74
N THR A 137 -9.26 5.49 9.53
CA THR A 137 -10.49 6.24 9.87
C THR A 137 -11.49 6.32 8.72
N VAL A 138 -11.13 5.88 7.51
CA VAL A 138 -11.98 6.03 6.32
C VAL A 138 -13.17 5.08 6.37
N ALA A 139 -12.98 3.83 6.82
CA ALA A 139 -14.02 2.81 6.80
C ALA A 139 -15.29 3.27 7.53
N GLN A 140 -15.15 3.76 8.76
CA GLN A 140 -16.27 4.30 9.56
C GLN A 140 -17.00 5.50 8.92
N LYS A 141 -16.35 6.23 8.00
CA LYS A 141 -16.95 7.38 7.30
C LYS A 141 -17.71 6.98 6.04
N VAL A 142 -17.38 5.84 5.45
CA VAL A 142 -17.97 5.37 4.18
C VAL A 142 -18.91 4.18 4.35
N VAL A 143 -19.17 3.73 5.59
CA VAL A 143 -20.11 2.64 5.87
C VAL A 143 -21.46 2.94 5.21
N SER A 144 -21.92 1.99 4.40
CA SER A 144 -23.24 2.09 3.79
C SER A 144 -24.34 1.81 4.83
N PRO A 145 -25.43 2.60 4.89
CA PRO A 145 -26.56 2.26 5.74
C PRO A 145 -27.20 0.93 5.29
N ASN A 146 -27.54 0.08 6.27
CA ASN A 146 -28.23 -1.21 6.06
C ASN A 146 -29.64 -1.04 5.49
#